data_AF-A0A0F8ZV52-F1
#
_entry.id   AF-A0A0F8ZV52-F1
#
_cell.length_a   1.000
_cell.length_b   1.000
_cell.length_c   1.000
_cell.angle_alpha   90.00
_cell.angle_beta   90.00
_cell.angle_gamma   90.00
#
_symmetry.space_group_name_H-M   'P 1'
#
loop_
_entity.id
_entity.type
_entity.pdbx_description
1 polymer ?
#
loop_
_entity_poly.entity_id
_entity_poly.type
_entity_poly.pdbx_seq_one_letter_code
_entity_poly.pdbx_strand_id
1 'polypeptide(L)'
;VIEFAQAMASMRAPSKELEKLVADGKLLHGGNPVLRWMASHVTVRYGPDEQIKPDRQRSREKIDGIIALIMALGRLIRLEPEPPEQDWRAHWVA
;
A
#
# COMPACT_ATOMS: atom_id res chain seq x y z
N VAL A 1 15.54 6.43 4.03
CA VAL A 1 14.16 5.95 4.27
C VAL A 1 13.21 6.89 3.54
N ILE A 2 12.18 6.37 2.86
CA ILE A 2 11.18 7.21 2.18
C ILE A 2 9.88 7.11 2.99
N GLU A 3 9.39 8.25 3.45
CA GLU A 3 8.19 8.29 4.30
C GLU A 3 6.92 7.98 3.51
N PHE A 4 5.92 7.43 4.20
CA PHE A 4 4.59 7.24 3.65
C PHE A 4 3.56 7.68 4.67
N ALA A 5 2.79 8.73 4.33
CA ALA A 5 1.78 9.28 5.20
C ALA A 5 0.65 8.26 5.44
N GLN A 6 0.30 8.02 6.71
CA GLN A 6 -0.77 7.10 7.11
C GLN A 6 -2.13 7.80 7.28
N ALA A 7 -2.26 9.02 6.74
CA ALA A 7 -3.52 9.75 6.66
C ALA A 7 -4.49 9.07 5.67
N MET A 8 -5.79 9.31 5.83
CA MET A 8 -6.85 8.70 4.98
C MET A 8 -6.58 8.88 3.49
N ALA A 9 -6.19 10.10 3.07
CA ALA A 9 -5.91 10.42 1.67
C ALA A 9 -4.81 9.56 1.04
N SER A 10 -3.72 9.28 1.79
CA SER A 10 -2.61 8.47 1.28
C SER A 10 -2.88 6.97 1.35
N MET A 11 -3.72 6.52 2.28
CA MET A 11 -4.04 5.11 2.47
C MET A 11 -5.20 4.62 1.62
N ARG A 12 -6.09 5.50 1.13
CA ARG A 12 -7.33 5.13 0.40
C ARG A 12 -7.06 4.25 -0.82
N ALA A 13 -6.30 4.76 -1.79
CA ALA A 13 -6.04 4.08 -3.05
C ALA A 13 -5.37 2.70 -2.84
N PRO A 14 -4.28 2.58 -2.06
CA PRO A 14 -3.68 1.27 -1.83
C PRO A 14 -4.51 0.34 -0.95
N SER A 15 -5.37 0.86 -0.07
CA SER A 15 -6.31 0.00 0.69
C SER A 15 -7.34 -0.63 -0.24
N LYS A 16 -7.89 0.13 -1.20
CA LYS A 16 -8.78 -0.39 -2.23
C LYS A 16 -8.08 -1.39 -3.16
N GLU A 17 -6.83 -1.13 -3.53
CA GLU A 17 -6.07 -2.09 -4.33
C GLU A 17 -5.82 -3.41 -3.58
N LEU A 18 -5.50 -3.34 -2.28
CA LEU A 18 -5.38 -4.55 -1.46
C LEU A 18 -6.70 -5.34 -1.40
N GLU A 19 -7.83 -4.66 -1.17
CA GLU A 19 -9.16 -5.28 -1.16
C GLU A 19 -9.46 -5.99 -2.48
N LYS A 20 -9.19 -5.33 -3.61
CA LYS A 20 -9.32 -5.89 -4.95
C LYS A 20 -8.42 -7.11 -5.17
N LEU A 21 -7.14 -7.04 -4.81
CA LEU A 21 -6.20 -8.16 -4.95
C LEU A 21 -6.62 -9.38 -4.13
N VAL A 22 -7.18 -9.15 -2.94
CA VAL A 22 -7.74 -10.22 -2.09
C VAL A 22 -9.00 -10.81 -2.73
N ALA A 23 -9.95 -9.96 -3.16
CA ALA A 23 -11.18 -10.41 -3.81
C ALA A 23 -10.93 -11.20 -5.10
N ASP A 24 -9.93 -10.77 -5.88
CA ASP A 24 -9.52 -11.43 -7.13
C ASP A 24 -8.67 -12.70 -6.89
N GLY A 25 -8.28 -13.00 -5.64
CA GLY A 25 -7.35 -14.10 -5.35
C GLY A 25 -5.94 -13.90 -5.91
N LYS A 26 -5.54 -12.65 -6.22
CA LYS A 26 -4.25 -12.29 -6.83
C LYS A 26 -3.19 -11.89 -5.81
N LEU A 27 -3.53 -11.80 -4.52
CA LEU A 27 -2.57 -11.50 -3.47
C LEU A 27 -1.67 -12.71 -3.17
N LEU A 28 -0.43 -12.68 -3.64
CA LEU A 28 0.59 -13.68 -3.34
C LEU A 28 1.30 -13.39 -2.01
N HIS A 29 0.70 -13.80 -0.89
CA HIS A 29 1.26 -13.59 0.45
C HIS A 29 1.97 -14.82 1.05
N GLY A 30 2.18 -15.87 0.25
CA GLY A 30 2.95 -17.06 0.62
C GLY A 30 2.35 -17.89 1.77
N GLY A 31 1.07 -17.74 2.08
CA GLY A 31 0.44 -18.47 3.18
C GLY A 31 0.95 -18.07 4.57
N ASN A 32 1.63 -16.92 4.71
CA ASN A 32 2.22 -16.46 5.96
C ASN A 32 1.17 -16.46 7.11
N PRO A 33 1.36 -17.28 8.16
CA PRO A 33 0.36 -17.46 9.21
C PRO A 33 0.19 -16.20 10.07
N VAL A 34 1.25 -15.40 10.25
CA VAL A 34 1.20 -14.14 10.99
C VAL A 34 0.39 -13.11 10.20
N LEU A 35 0.62 -12.99 8.89
CA LEU A 35 -0.17 -12.07 8.06
C LEU A 35 -1.64 -12.48 8.02
N ARG A 36 -1.93 -13.79 7.97
CA ARG A 36 -3.31 -14.31 8.05
C ARG A 36 -3.96 -13.96 9.38
N TRP A 37 -3.25 -14.14 10.49
CA TRP A 37 -3.72 -13.76 11.82
C TRP A 37 -3.96 -12.25 11.91
N MET A 38 -3.04 -11.42 11.42
CA MET A 38 -3.22 -9.96 11.36
C MET A 38 -4.45 -9.59 10.53
N ALA A 39 -4.67 -10.23 9.38
CA ALA A 39 -5.84 -10.01 8.54
C ALA A 39 -7.16 -10.28 9.29
N SER A 40 -7.20 -11.31 10.13
CA SER A 40 -8.39 -11.63 10.96
C SER A 40 -8.70 -10.58 12.04
N HIS A 41 -7.78 -9.65 12.29
CA HIS A 41 -7.91 -8.60 13.32
C HIS A 41 -8.12 -7.19 12.76
N VAL A 42 -8.10 -7.03 11.44
CA VAL A 42 -8.27 -5.74 10.79
C VAL A 42 -9.69 -5.22 10.97
N THR A 43 -9.80 -4.05 11.59
CA THR A 43 -11.00 -3.22 11.53
C THR A 43 -10.79 -2.13 10.48
N VAL A 44 -11.74 -1.97 9.55
CA VAL A 44 -11.72 -0.91 8.52
C VAL A 44 -12.54 0.28 8.99
N ARG A 45 -12.01 1.48 8.82
CA ARG A 45 -12.76 2.74 8.95
C ARG A 45 -13.22 3.18 7.57
N TYR A 46 -14.52 3.43 7.47
CA TYR A 46 -15.15 4.06 6.32
C TYR A 46 -15.22 5.57 6.54
N GLY A 47 -14.74 6.34 5.56
CA GLY A 47 -14.92 7.78 5.46
C GLY A 47 -15.99 8.15 4.42
N PRO A 48 -16.22 9.46 4.19
CA PRO A 48 -17.05 9.94 3.09
C PRO A 48 -16.55 9.37 1.75
N ASP A 49 -17.47 9.09 0.81
CA ASP A 49 -17.16 8.61 -0.54
C ASP A 49 -16.44 7.25 -0.61
N GLU A 50 -16.87 6.29 0.22
CA GLU A 50 -16.33 4.92 0.27
C GLU A 50 -14.81 4.88 0.46
N GLN A 51 -14.29 5.86 1.19
CA GLN A 51 -12.89 5.88 1.58
C GLN A 51 -12.66 4.81 2.63
N ILE A 52 -11.78 3.85 2.35
CA ILE A 52 -11.42 2.81 3.31
C ILE A 52 -9.98 2.97 3.77
N LYS A 53 -9.76 2.74 5.06
CA LYS A 53 -8.43 2.50 5.61
C LYS A 53 -8.50 1.53 6.80
N PRO A 54 -7.48 0.72 7.05
CA PRO A 54 -7.38 0.00 8.31
C PRO A 54 -7.24 0.98 9.49
N ASP A 55 -7.87 0.62 10.61
CA ASP A 55 -7.88 1.41 11.82
C ASP A 55 -7.17 0.66 12.95
N ARG A 56 -5.90 1.00 13.19
CA ARG A 56 -5.11 0.42 14.27
C ARG A 56 -5.74 0.60 15.64
N GLN A 57 -6.46 1.69 15.89
CA GLN A 57 -7.06 1.97 17.20
C GLN A 57 -8.30 1.14 17.45
N ARG A 58 -9.01 0.74 16.38
CA ARG A 58 -10.24 -0.08 16.47
C ARG A 58 -10.01 -1.55 16.15
N SER A 59 -8.81 -1.93 15.72
CA SER A 59 -8.44 -3.32 15.48
C SER A 59 -8.19 -4.02 16.82
N ARG A 60 -8.62 -5.28 16.93
CA ARG A 60 -8.53 -6.03 18.21
C ARG A 60 -7.09 -6.29 18.63
N GLU A 61 -6.22 -6.47 17.65
CA GLU A 61 -4.83 -6.90 17.82
C GLU A 61 -3.91 -6.23 16.79
N LYS A 62 -2.62 -6.61 16.78
CA LYS A 62 -1.63 -6.09 15.85
C LYS A 62 -2.02 -6.34 14.39
N ILE A 63 -1.84 -5.31 13.56
CA ILE A 63 -2.11 -5.32 12.11
C ILE A 63 -0.97 -4.74 11.28
N ASP A 64 0.24 -4.67 11.84
CA ASP A 64 1.36 -3.95 11.24
C ASP A 64 1.77 -4.51 9.87
N GLY A 65 1.66 -5.83 9.67
CA GLY A 65 1.88 -6.45 8.36
C GLY A 65 0.87 -5.99 7.29
N ILE A 66 -0.38 -5.77 7.67
CA ILE A 66 -1.42 -5.26 6.75
C ILE A 66 -1.14 -3.79 6.41
N ILE A 67 -0.78 -2.98 7.41
CA ILE A 67 -0.40 -1.58 7.19
C ILE A 67 0.83 -1.48 6.28
N ALA A 68 1.86 -2.30 6.53
CA ALA A 68 3.06 -2.35 5.72
C ALA A 68 2.76 -2.76 4.27
N LEU A 69 1.88 -3.75 4.06
CA LEU A 69 1.44 -4.17 2.73
C LEU A 69 0.74 -3.04 1.97
N ILE A 70 -0.15 -2.31 2.63
CA ILE A 70 -0.84 -1.16 2.01
C ILE A 70 0.15 -0.04 1.69
N MET A 71 1.10 0.25 2.58
CA MET A 71 2.15 1.25 2.31
C MET A 71 3.01 0.82 1.10
N ALA A 72 3.37 -0.46 1.01
CA ALA A 72 4.12 -1.01 -0.13
C ALA A 72 3.33 -0.88 -1.45
N LEU A 73 2.04 -1.24 -1.45
CA LEU A 73 1.16 -1.02 -2.61
C LEU A 73 1.05 0.47 -2.96
N GLY A 74 0.98 1.35 -1.96
CA GLY A 74 0.92 2.80 -2.19
C GLY A 74 2.17 3.33 -2.88
N ARG A 75 3.33 2.71 -2.65
CA ARG A 75 4.56 3.03 -3.38
C ARG A 75 4.56 2.45 -4.78
N LEU A 76 4.09 1.22 -4.95
CA LEU A 76 3.97 0.58 -6.26
C LEU A 76 3.04 1.37 -7.19
N ILE A 77 1.89 1.82 -6.69
CA ILE A 77 0.92 2.62 -7.46
C ILE A 77 1.50 3.97 -7.89
N ARG A 78 2.40 4.55 -7.08
CA ARG A 78 3.03 5.86 -7.33
C ARG A 78 4.36 5.74 -8.06
N LEU A 79 4.81 4.53 -8.42
CA LEU A 79 6.08 4.35 -9.09
C LEU A 79 6.00 5.02 -10.46
N GLU A 80 6.60 6.20 -10.59
CA GLU A 80 6.84 6.81 -11.89
C GLU A 80 7.87 5.93 -12.65
N PRO A 81 7.75 5.80 -13.98
CA PRO A 81 8.79 5.12 -14.74
C PRO A 81 10.13 5.80 -14.48
N GLU A 82 11.20 5.00 -14.35
CA GLU A 82 12.57 5.52 -14.35
C GLU A 82 12.69 6.52 -15.51
N PRO A 83 13.12 7.76 -15.26
CA PRO A 83 13.36 8.69 -16.35
C PRO A 83 14.33 8.01 -17.33
N PRO A 84 14.13 8.15 -18.66
CA PRO A 84 15.03 7.54 -19.62
C PRO A 84 16.46 7.91 -19.26
N GLU A 85 17.37 6.92 -19.35
CA GLU A 85 18.79 7.08 -19.02
C GLU A 85 19.28 8.41 -19.61
N GLN A 86 19.66 9.35 -18.74
CA GLN A 86 20.13 10.65 -19.19
C GLN A 86 21.46 10.43 -19.91
N ASP A 87 21.43 10.58 -21.24
CA ASP A 87 22.64 10.62 -22.04
C ASP A 87 23.39 11.93 -21.73
N TRP A 88 24.23 11.86 -20.70
CA TRP A 88 25.07 12.96 -20.25
C TRP A 88 26.04 13.44 -21.34
N ARG A 89 26.28 12.64 -22.39
CA ARG A 89 27.16 13.01 -23.51
C ARG A 89 26.49 13.97 -24.50
N ALA A 90 25.17 14.07 -24.51
CA ALA A 90 24.43 14.98 -25.40
C ALA A 90 24.67 16.48 -25.10
N HIS A 91 25.22 16.81 -23.92
CA HIS A 91 25.39 18.20 -23.46
C HIS A 91 26.77 18.82 -23.75
N TRP A 92 27.72 18.07 -24.32
CA TRP A 92 29.13 18.50 -24.46
C TRP A 92 29.64 18.61 -25.91
N VAL A 93 28.76 18.57 -26.92
CA VAL A 93 29.16 18.63 -28.33
C VAL A 93 28.52 19.83 -29.07
N ALA A 94 28.41 20.99 -28.42
CA ALA A 94 28.05 22.25 -29.08
C ALA A 94 29.20 23.25 -28.99
#